data_AF-A0A250IHK3-F1
#
_entry.id   AF-A0A250IHK3-F1
#
_cell.length_a   1.000
_cell.length_b   1.000
_cell.length_c   1.000
_cell.angle_alpha   90.00
_cell.angle_beta   90.00
_cell.angle_gamma   90.00
#
_symmetry.space_group_name_H-M   'P 1'
#
loop_
_entity.id
_entity.type
_entity.pdbx_description
1 polymer ?
#
loop_
_entity_poly.entity_id
_entity_poly.type
_entity_poly.pdbx_seq_one_letter_code
_entity_poly.pdbx_strand_id
1 'polypeptide(L)'
;MRRPIALWRIALIVWVISFGVLACIEKYTVSKSVAYPGRIDWLAVAILSGAVASLVVMIVQRIREQPTPEQRAALAAIFEAGPGTRGAVVVTRNGVPEVIATVRSKEEYLELAGSGQLPEDHHVYLPSDVV
;
A
#
# COMPACT_ATOMS: atom_id res chain seq x y z
N MET A 1 4.28 -11.36 -9.57
CA MET A 1 3.88 -10.41 -8.50
C MET A 1 4.90 -10.49 -7.35
N ARG A 2 5.65 -9.40 -7.06
CA ARG A 2 6.53 -9.36 -5.88
C ARG A 2 5.67 -9.23 -4.63
N ARG A 3 5.80 -10.15 -3.67
CA ARG A 3 5.07 -10.05 -2.39
C ARG A 3 5.41 -8.70 -1.73
N PRO A 4 4.40 -7.92 -1.30
CA PRO A 4 4.67 -6.68 -0.61
C PRO A 4 5.48 -6.98 0.66
N ILE A 5 6.57 -6.23 0.87
CA ILE A 5 7.43 -6.40 2.05
C ILE A 5 6.56 -6.33 3.30
N ALA A 6 6.67 -7.28 4.22
CA ALA A 6 5.84 -7.27 5.42
C ALA A 6 6.03 -5.96 6.21
N LEU A 7 4.94 -5.34 6.68
CA LEU A 7 4.99 -4.04 7.35
C LEU A 7 5.88 -4.05 8.60
N TRP A 8 5.91 -5.16 9.32
CA TRP A 8 6.79 -5.33 10.49
C TRP A 8 8.28 -5.23 10.14
N ARG A 9 8.69 -5.63 8.93
CA ARG A 9 10.09 -5.48 8.48
C ARG A 9 10.45 -4.03 8.26
N ILE A 10 9.53 -3.26 7.67
CA ILE A 10 9.69 -1.82 7.46
C ILE A 10 9.76 -1.12 8.83
N ALA A 11 8.86 -1.48 9.74
CA ALA A 11 8.85 -0.97 11.11
C ALA A 11 10.19 -1.22 11.81
N LEU A 12 10.71 -2.46 11.74
CA LEU A 12 11.96 -2.84 12.37
C LEU A 12 13.16 -2.06 11.81
N ILE A 13 13.27 -1.95 10.49
CA ILE A 13 14.37 -1.21 9.84
C ILE A 13 14.34 0.27 10.25
N VAL A 14 13.16 0.90 10.16
CA VAL A 14 12.99 2.32 10.51
C VAL A 14 13.30 2.54 11.99
N TRP A 15 12.85 1.63 12.86
CA TRP A 15 13.11 1.70 14.30
C TRP A 15 14.60 1.59 14.62
N VAL A 16 15.32 0.63 14.04
CA VAL A 16 16.77 0.47 14.27
C VAL A 16 17.55 1.71 13.80
N ILE A 17 17.20 2.25 12.63
CA ILE A 17 17.86 3.46 12.09
C ILE A 17 17.57 4.68 12.99
N SER A 18 16.30 4.91 13.34
CA SER A 18 15.91 6.06 14.16
C SER A 18 16.49 5.97 15.57
N PHE A 19 16.50 4.77 16.16
CA PHE A 19 17.14 4.50 17.45
C PHE A 19 18.64 4.80 17.41
N GLY A 20 19.35 4.32 16.39
CA GLY A 20 20.78 4.58 16.23
C GLY A 20 21.11 6.07 16.09
N VAL A 21 20.32 6.80 15.29
CA VAL A 21 20.49 8.26 15.12
C VAL A 21 20.24 9.00 16.44
N LEU A 22 19.13 8.71 17.13
CA LEU A 22 18.79 9.34 18.39
C LEU A 22 19.82 9.04 19.49
N ALA A 23 20.32 7.80 19.55
CA ALA A 23 21.38 7.41 20.48
C ALA A 23 22.69 8.18 20.22
N CYS A 24 23.06 8.38 18.96
CA CYS A 24 24.23 9.21 18.59
C CYS A 24 24.04 10.68 18.97
N ILE A 25 22.85 11.24 18.75
CA ILE A 25 22.51 12.63 19.11
C ILE A 25 22.57 12.82 20.63
N GLU A 26 21.95 11.93 21.40
CA GLU A 26 21.98 11.93 22.86
C GLU A 26 23.42 11.84 23.38
N LYS A 27 24.20 10.87 22.89
CA LYS A 27 25.61 10.71 23.27
C LYS A 27 26.44 11.95 22.96
N TYR A 28 26.24 12.56 21.79
CA TYR A 28 26.93 13.79 21.41
C TYR A 28 26.56 14.95 22.35
N THR A 29 25.26 15.10 22.65
CA THR A 29 24.74 16.17 23.50
C THR A 29 25.26 16.04 24.93
N VAL A 30 25.20 14.83 25.50
CA VAL A 30 25.77 14.50 26.82
C VAL A 30 27.28 14.75 26.87
N SER A 31 28.02 14.44 25.79
CA SER A 31 29.47 14.68 25.74
C SER A 31 29.84 16.18 25.71
N LYS A 32 28.91 17.02 25.25
CA LYS A 32 29.10 18.48 25.10
C LYS A 32 28.55 19.26 26.30
N SER A 33 27.68 18.67 27.12
CA SER A 33 27.11 19.32 28.29
C SER A 33 28.07 19.29 29.48
N VAL A 34 28.76 20.40 29.73
CA VAL A 34 29.63 20.60 30.90
C VAL A 34 28.83 20.67 32.22
N ALA A 35 27.54 21.01 32.16
CA ALA A 35 26.71 21.28 33.34
C ALA A 35 26.05 20.04 33.97
N TYR A 36 25.87 18.95 33.20
CA TYR A 36 25.32 17.70 33.69
C TYR A 36 25.97 16.55 32.91
N PRO A 37 26.83 15.71 33.52
CA PRO A 37 27.17 14.40 32.96
C PRO A 37 25.93 13.52 33.07
N GLY A 38 24.94 13.81 32.22
CA GLY A 38 23.61 13.22 32.26
C GLY A 38 23.63 11.83 31.65
N ARG A 39 23.08 10.87 32.40
CA ARG A 39 22.84 9.51 31.95
C ARG A 39 21.92 9.55 30.72
N ILE A 40 22.27 8.84 29.64
CA ILE A 40 21.42 8.73 28.45
C ILE A 40 20.06 8.16 28.87
N ASP A 41 18.98 8.87 28.55
CA ASP A 41 17.61 8.36 28.75
C ASP A 41 17.24 7.42 27.59
N TRP A 42 17.64 6.17 27.76
CA TRP A 42 17.35 5.11 26.79
C TRP A 42 15.84 4.86 26.61
N LEU A 43 15.02 5.19 27.61
CA LEU A 43 13.57 5.02 27.50
C LEU A 43 12.99 6.08 26.56
N ALA A 44 13.40 7.35 26.71
CA ALA A 44 13.00 8.42 25.82
C ALA A 44 13.42 8.13 24.36
N VAL A 45 14.65 7.64 24.15
CA VAL A 45 15.15 7.24 22.83
C VAL A 45 14.32 6.11 22.22
N ALA A 46 13.98 5.08 23.01
CA ALA A 46 13.16 3.95 22.56
C ALA A 46 11.72 4.37 22.19
N ILE A 47 11.12 5.28 22.97
CA ILE A 47 9.76 5.78 22.71
C ILE A 47 9.73 6.64 21.44
N LEU A 48 10.68 7.59 21.31
CA LEU A 48 10.74 8.48 20.15
C LEU A 48 11.02 7.71 18.85
N SER A 49 11.96 6.77 18.88
CA SER A 49 12.22 5.88 17.73
C SER A 49 10.99 5.04 17.36
N GLY A 50 10.26 4.55 18.37
CA GLY A 50 8.98 3.85 18.19
C GLY A 50 7.92 4.71 17.51
N ALA A 51 7.76 5.97 17.93
CA ALA A 51 6.82 6.91 17.31
C ALA A 51 7.13 7.15 15.83
N VAL A 52 8.41 7.32 15.47
CA VAL A 52 8.86 7.48 14.07
C VAL A 52 8.54 6.23 13.25
N ALA A 53 8.83 5.03 13.78
CA ALA A 53 8.54 3.78 13.09
C ALA A 53 7.03 3.60 12.84
N SER A 54 6.20 3.90 13.84
CA SER A 54 4.73 3.85 13.73
C SER A 54 4.20 4.81 12.66
N LEU A 55 4.71 6.05 12.60
CA LEU A 55 4.32 7.03 11.59
C LEU A 55 4.64 6.54 10.17
N VAL A 56 5.83 5.96 9.96
CA VAL A 56 6.22 5.43 8.64
C VAL A 56 5.35 4.23 8.25
N VAL A 57 5.07 3.32 9.18
CA VAL A 57 4.17 2.18 8.92
C VAL A 57 2.78 2.66 8.51
N MET A 58 2.22 3.65 9.21
CA MET A 58 0.92 4.25 8.88
C MET A 58 0.93 4.84 7.47
N ILE A 59 1.98 5.57 7.08
CA ILE A 59 2.11 6.12 5.72
C ILE A 59 2.18 5.00 4.68
N VAL A 60 2.98 3.97 4.94
CA VAL A 60 3.13 2.84 4.01
C VAL A 60 1.83 2.04 3.87
N GLN A 61 1.11 1.81 4.97
CA GLN A 61 -0.24 1.22 4.94
C GLN A 61 -1.16 2.04 4.04
N ARG A 62 -1.22 3.36 4.28
CA ARG A 62 -2.06 4.26 3.49
C ARG A 62 -1.69 4.27 2.01
N ILE A 63 -0.40 4.15 1.66
CA ILE A 63 0.04 4.05 0.25
C ILE A 63 -0.38 2.71 -0.36
N ARG A 64 -0.27 1.61 0.40
CA ARG A 64 -0.68 0.26 -0.07
C ARG A 64 -2.18 0.11 -0.23
N GLU A 65 -2.95 0.82 0.58
CA GLU A 65 -4.40 0.87 0.51
C GLU A 65 -4.91 1.75 -0.63
N GLN A 66 -4.04 2.54 -1.29
CA GLN A 66 -4.49 3.32 -2.45
C GLN A 66 -4.86 2.38 -3.60
N PRO A 67 -6.07 2.53 -4.17
CA PRO A 67 -6.48 1.73 -5.31
C PRO A 67 -5.55 2.03 -6.50
N THR A 68 -5.09 0.97 -7.14
CA THR A 68 -4.29 1.01 -8.37
C THR A 68 -5.03 1.79 -9.46
N PRO A 69 -4.32 2.39 -10.44
CA PRO A 69 -4.97 3.10 -11.54
C PRO A 69 -5.97 2.23 -12.31
N GLU A 70 -5.69 0.93 -12.45
CA GLU A 70 -6.61 -0.06 -13.02
C GLU A 70 -7.89 -0.23 -12.18
N GLN A 71 -7.76 -0.35 -10.85
CA GLN A 71 -8.91 -0.41 -9.94
C GLN A 71 -9.75 0.88 -9.97
N ARG A 72 -9.11 2.05 -10.12
CA ARG A 72 -9.82 3.33 -10.25
C ARG A 72 -10.61 3.40 -11.55
N ALA A 73 -10.02 2.97 -12.66
CA ALA A 73 -10.69 2.92 -13.97
C ALA A 73 -11.86 1.92 -13.95
N ALA A 74 -11.65 0.73 -13.37
CA ALA A 74 -12.69 -0.27 -13.16
C ALA A 74 -13.86 0.30 -12.35
N LEU A 75 -13.56 0.95 -11.22
CA LEU A 75 -14.58 1.53 -10.35
C LEU A 75 -15.37 2.63 -11.06
N ALA A 76 -14.69 3.54 -11.78
CA ALA A 76 -15.34 4.58 -12.56
C ALA A 76 -16.30 3.99 -13.60
N ALA A 77 -15.87 2.97 -14.35
CA ALA A 77 -16.71 2.31 -15.34
C ALA A 77 -17.91 1.57 -14.71
N ILE A 78 -17.75 0.96 -13.53
CA ILE A 78 -18.86 0.34 -12.80
C ILE A 78 -19.91 1.40 -12.41
N PHE A 79 -19.47 2.58 -11.95
CA PHE A 79 -20.38 3.67 -11.60
C PHE A 79 -21.10 4.28 -12.82
N GLU A 80 -20.45 4.33 -13.98
CA GLU A 80 -21.02 4.90 -15.21
C GLU A 80 -21.95 3.92 -15.97
N ALA A 81 -21.72 2.61 -15.88
CA ALA A 81 -22.42 1.59 -16.68
C ALA A 81 -23.88 1.29 -16.27
N GLY A 82 -24.42 1.99 -15.26
CA GLY A 82 -25.83 1.89 -14.87
C GLY A 82 -26.16 0.75 -13.88
N PRO A 83 -27.42 0.68 -13.42
CA PRO A 83 -27.83 -0.22 -12.34
C PRO A 83 -27.72 -1.69 -12.75
N GLY A 84 -27.02 -2.48 -11.94
CA GLY A 84 -26.85 -3.93 -12.13
C GLY A 84 -25.44 -4.36 -12.57
N THR A 85 -24.59 -3.42 -12.98
CA THR A 85 -23.16 -3.68 -13.23
C THR A 85 -22.43 -3.91 -11.92
N ARG A 86 -21.66 -4.99 -11.84
CA ARG A 86 -20.91 -5.37 -10.63
C ARG A 86 -19.41 -5.30 -10.84
N GLY A 87 -18.89 -5.68 -12.00
CA GLY A 87 -17.45 -5.68 -12.28
C GLY A 87 -17.08 -5.00 -13.59
N ALA A 88 -15.78 -4.86 -13.80
CA ALA A 88 -15.21 -4.34 -15.03
C ALA A 88 -13.97 -5.16 -15.43
N VAL A 89 -13.79 -5.32 -16.73
CA VAL A 89 -12.61 -5.92 -17.34
C VAL A 89 -11.74 -4.79 -17.85
N VAL A 90 -10.52 -4.68 -17.31
CA VAL A 90 -9.56 -3.63 -17.62
C VAL A 90 -8.35 -4.25 -18.29
N VAL A 91 -7.83 -3.57 -19.31
CA VAL A 91 -6.55 -3.89 -19.96
C VAL A 91 -5.67 -2.67 -19.90
N THR A 92 -4.38 -2.85 -19.68
CA THR A 92 -3.42 -1.75 -19.63
C THR A 92 -2.72 -1.61 -20.97
N ARG A 93 -3.18 -0.67 -21.80
CA ARG A 93 -2.56 -0.37 -23.09
C ARG A 93 -1.65 0.84 -22.97
N ASN A 94 -0.37 0.68 -23.35
CA ASN A 94 0.63 1.75 -23.30
C ASN A 94 0.75 2.44 -21.92
N GLY A 95 0.52 1.70 -20.83
CA GLY A 95 0.55 2.22 -19.47
C GLY A 95 -0.71 2.98 -19.03
N VAL A 96 -1.76 3.02 -19.87
CA VAL A 96 -3.06 3.59 -19.54
C VAL A 96 -4.07 2.47 -19.35
N PRO A 97 -4.80 2.43 -18.21
CA PRO A 97 -5.87 1.46 -18.01
C PRO A 97 -7.08 1.82 -18.89
N GLU A 98 -7.51 0.88 -19.72
CA GLU A 98 -8.67 0.98 -20.61
C GLU A 98 -9.69 -0.08 -20.21
N VAL A 99 -10.96 0.31 -20.06
CA VAL A 99 -12.04 -0.61 -19.71
C VAL A 99 -12.67 -1.15 -20.99
N ILE A 100 -12.59 -2.47 -21.19
CA ILE A 100 -13.06 -3.12 -22.43
C ILE A 100 -14.49 -3.61 -22.28
N ALA A 101 -14.88 -4.05 -21.08
CA ALA A 101 -16.21 -4.55 -20.82
C ALA A 101 -16.61 -4.34 -19.36
N THR A 102 -17.91 -4.19 -19.13
CA THR A 102 -18.53 -4.18 -17.80
C THR A 102 -19.34 -5.46 -17.64
N VAL A 103 -19.26 -6.09 -16.47
CA VAL A 103 -19.91 -7.38 -16.19
C VAL A 103 -20.85 -7.24 -15.00
N ARG A 104 -21.96 -7.99 -15.01
CA ARG A 104 -22.98 -8.02 -13.96
C ARG A 104 -22.79 -9.24 -13.04
N SER A 105 -22.16 -10.29 -13.53
CA SER A 105 -21.83 -11.48 -12.74
C SER A 105 -20.52 -12.15 -13.16
N LYS A 106 -20.08 -13.14 -12.37
CA LYS A 106 -18.89 -13.94 -12.68
C LYS A 106 -19.12 -14.84 -13.90
N GLU A 107 -20.35 -15.31 -14.08
CA GLU A 107 -20.76 -16.14 -15.21
C GLU A 107 -20.65 -15.35 -16.52
N GLU A 108 -21.08 -14.09 -16.54
CA GLU A 108 -20.95 -13.21 -17.70
C GLU A 108 -19.48 -12.94 -18.07
N TYR A 109 -18.60 -12.81 -17.07
CA TYR A 109 -17.16 -12.77 -17.31
C TYR A 109 -16.63 -14.07 -17.93
N LEU A 110 -17.06 -15.24 -17.43
CA LEU A 110 -16.62 -16.53 -17.96
C LEU A 110 -17.10 -16.76 -19.40
N GLU A 111 -18.31 -16.30 -19.74
CA GLU A 111 -18.81 -16.31 -21.12
C GLU A 111 -17.98 -15.40 -22.03
N LEU A 112 -17.65 -14.17 -21.58
CA LEU A 112 -16.78 -13.25 -22.31
C LEU A 112 -15.37 -13.82 -22.48
N ALA A 113 -14.79 -14.42 -21.44
CA ALA A 113 -13.48 -15.06 -21.51
C ALA A 113 -13.49 -16.29 -22.43
N GLY A 114 -14.55 -17.11 -22.38
CA GLY A 114 -14.74 -18.27 -23.24
C GLY A 114 -14.98 -17.91 -24.71
N SER A 115 -15.45 -16.69 -25.00
CA SER A 115 -15.69 -16.21 -26.36
C SER A 115 -14.41 -15.87 -27.14
N GLY A 116 -13.26 -15.78 -26.47
CA GLY A 116 -11.99 -15.37 -27.08
C GLY A 116 -11.91 -13.88 -27.46
N GLN A 117 -12.90 -13.06 -27.07
CA GLN A 117 -12.91 -11.62 -27.34
C GLN A 117 -12.06 -10.81 -26.35
N LEU A 118 -11.60 -11.43 -25.26
CA LEU A 118 -10.78 -10.77 -24.24
C LEU A 118 -9.27 -10.91 -24.58
N PRO A 119 -8.50 -9.81 -24.52
CA PRO A 119 -7.04 -9.85 -24.66
C PRO A 119 -6.38 -10.72 -23.58
N GLU A 120 -5.26 -11.39 -23.85
CA GLU A 120 -4.59 -12.27 -22.87
C GLU A 120 -4.15 -11.54 -21.59
N ASP A 121 -3.94 -10.22 -21.65
CA ASP A 121 -3.48 -9.34 -20.57
C ASP A 121 -4.62 -8.67 -19.79
N HIS A 122 -5.85 -9.18 -19.89
CA HIS A 122 -6.99 -8.61 -19.18
C HIS A 122 -7.01 -8.94 -17.68
N HIS A 123 -7.39 -7.93 -16.89
CA HIS A 123 -7.65 -8.04 -15.45
C HIS A 123 -9.14 -7.82 -15.18
N VAL A 124 -9.76 -8.76 -14.46
CA VAL A 124 -11.15 -8.62 -14.01
C VAL A 124 -11.17 -8.07 -12.59
N TYR A 125 -12.00 -7.06 -12.36
CA TYR A 125 -12.28 -6.52 -11.03
C TYR A 125 -13.75 -6.78 -10.71
N LEU A 126 -14.01 -7.70 -9.78
CA LEU A 126 -15.34 -8.08 -9.30
C LEU A 126 -15.44 -7.80 -7.79
N PRO A 127 -16.60 -7.33 -7.30
CA PRO A 127 -16.84 -7.07 -5.89
C PRO A 127 -17.22 -8.39 -5.20
N SER A 128 -16.29 -9.34 -5.08
CA SER A 128 -16.38 -10.54 -4.21
C SER A 128 -15.07 -11.34 -4.22
N ASP A 129 -14.00 -10.75 -3.67
CA ASP A 129 -12.85 -11.50 -3.13
C ASP A 129 -12.58 -11.10 -1.66
N VAL A 130 -13.57 -10.50 -1.00
CA VAL A 130 -13.55 -10.17 0.44
C VAL A 130 -14.58 -11.07 1.13
N VAL A 131 -14.13 -12.26 1.52
CA VAL A 131 -14.69 -13.04 2.64
C VAL A 131 -13.58 -13.17 3.67
#